data_AF-A0A392TE78-F1
#
_entry.id   AF-A0A392TE78-F1
#
_cell.length_a   1.000
_cell.length_b   1.000
_cell.length_c   1.000
_cell.angle_alpha   90.00
_cell.angle_beta   90.00
_cell.angle_gamma   90.00
#
_symmetry.space_group_name_H-M   'P 1'
#
loop_
_entity.id
_entity.type
_entity.pdbx_description
1 polymer ?
#
loop_
_entity_poly.entity_id
_entity_poly.type
_entity_poly.pdbx_seq_one_letter_code
_entity_poly.pdbx_strand_id
1 'polypeptide(L)' 'MEELPIVCEFPDVFPKDVSDVPPEREVKFTIDLVPGTSPIFMAPYQMSALELKELMKQLEDLLEK' A
#
# COMPACT_ATOMS: atom_id res chain seq x y z
N MET A 1 4.04 18.08 -17.85
CA MET A 1 4.40 16.65 -17.94
C MET A 1 3.54 16.08 -19.04
N GLU A 2 4.15 15.64 -20.14
CA GLU A 2 3.42 14.94 -21.21
C GLU A 2 2.99 13.58 -20.67
N GLU A 3 1.68 13.32 -20.60
CA GLU A 3 1.17 11.98 -20.30
C GLU A 3 1.67 11.05 -21.41
N LEU A 4 2.28 9.93 -21.03
CA LEU A 4 2.72 8.93 -21.99
C LEU A 4 1.50 8.44 -22.79
N PRO A 5 1.54 8.41 -24.13
CA PRO A 5 0.37 8.06 -24.95
C PRO A 5 -0.30 6.74 -24.53
N ILE A 6 0.52 5.77 -24.13
CA ILE A 6 0.10 4.45 -23.63
C ILE A 6 -0.80 4.58 -22.38
N VAL A 7 -0.52 5.51 -21.46
CA VAL A 7 -1.33 5.66 -20.25
C VAL A 7 -2.72 6.21 -20.58
N CYS A 8 -2.79 7.12 -21.55
CA CYS A 8 -4.07 7.67 -22.03
C CYS A 8 -4.93 6.64 -22.78
N GLU A 9 -4.32 5.58 -23.33
CA GLU A 9 -5.02 4.49 -24.01
C GLU A 9 -5.71 3.52 -23.04
N PHE A 10 -5.31 3.48 -21.77
CA PHE A 10 -5.87 2.59 -20.74
C PHE A 10 -6.39 3.35 -19.52
N PRO A 11 -7.41 4.23 -19.68
CA PRO A 11 -7.96 5.01 -18.57
C PRO A 11 -8.60 4.14 -17.48
N ASP A 12 -9.04 2.93 -17.83
CA ASP A 12 -9.64 1.97 -16.90
C ASP A 12 -8.60 1.24 -16.02
N VAL A 13 -7.35 1.14 -16.49
CA VAL A 13 -6.24 0.47 -15.78
C VAL A 13 -5.42 1.48 -14.97
N PHE A 14 -5.30 2.70 -15.48
CA PHE A 14 -4.56 3.80 -14.85
C PHE A 14 -5.50 5.00 -14.61
N PRO A 15 -6.52 4.86 -13.75
CA PRO A 15 -7.37 5.97 -13.40
C PRO A 15 -6.54 7.09 -12.74
N LYS A 16 -6.88 8.35 -13.02
CA LYS A 16 -6.22 9.53 -12.41
C LYS A 16 -6.34 9.52 -10.88
N ASP A 17 -7.42 8.94 -10.39
CA ASP A 17 -7.66 8.64 -8.98
C ASP A 17 -7.52 7.12 -8.80
N VAL A 18 -6.42 6.69 -8.17
CA VAL A 18 -6.21 5.28 -7.85
C VAL A 18 -7.11 4.92 -6.66
N SER A 19 -7.96 3.90 -6.78
CA SER A 19 -8.62 3.33 -5.61
C SER A 19 -7.55 2.74 -4.69
N ASP A 20 -7.33 3.34 -3.51
CA ASP A 20 -6.37 2.83 -2.51
C ASP A 20 -6.78 1.46 -1.96
N VAL A 21 -8.08 1.13 -2.07
CA VAL A 21 -8.60 -0.18 -1.74
C VAL A 21 -8.41 -1.09 -2.96
N PRO A 22 -7.74 -2.25 -2.82
CA PRO A 22 -7.73 -3.23 -3.89
C PRO A 22 -9.18 -3.54 -4.28
N PRO A 23 -9.46 -3.74 -5.58
CA PRO A 23 -10.81 -4.06 -6.06
C PRO A 23 -11.42 -5.16 -5.22
N GLU A 24 -12.73 -5.10 -4.93
CA GLU A 24 -13.40 -6.18 -4.21
C GLU A 24 -13.07 -7.52 -4.88
N ARG A 25 -12.31 -8.34 -4.17
CA ARG A 25 -11.95 -9.67 -4.65
C ARG A 25 -13.07 -10.60 -4.20
N GLU A 26 -13.55 -11.43 -5.11
CA GLU A 26 -14.62 -12.42 -4.81
C GLU A 26 -14.24 -13.37 -3.67
N VAL A 27 -12.94 -13.51 -3.37
CA VAL A 27 -12.40 -14.39 -2.34
C VAL A 27 -11.78 -13.58 -1.21
N LYS A 28 -12.16 -13.92 0.03
CA LYS A 28 -11.49 -13.41 1.23
C LYS A 28 -10.09 -14.01 1.34
N PHE A 29 -9.08 -13.18 1.47
CA PHE A 29 -7.70 -13.62 1.67
C PHE A 29 -7.52 -14.04 3.13
N THR A 30 -7.26 -15.32 3.36
CA THR A 30 -6.80 -15.84 4.65
C THR A 30 -5.29 -16.00 4.63
N ILE A 31 -4.62 -15.61 5.73
CA ILE A 31 -3.21 -15.88 5.93
C ILE A 31 -3.11 -17.19 6.71
N ASP A 32 -2.85 -18.28 6.00
CA ASP A 32 -2.66 -19.60 6.62
C ASP A 32 -1.21 -19.73 7.10
N LEU A 33 -1.06 -20.08 8.38
CA LEU A 33 0.25 -20.31 8.99
C LEU A 33 0.58 -21.81 8.99
N VAL A 34 1.86 -22.14 8.85
CA VAL A 34 2.31 -23.52 9.03
C VAL A 34 2.11 -23.92 10.50
N PRO A 35 1.59 -25.13 10.81
CA PRO A 35 1.47 -25.58 12.18
C PRO A 35 2.79 -25.48 12.93
N GLY A 36 2.80 -24.79 14.07
CA GLY A 36 4.00 -24.53 14.87
C GLY A 36 4.68 -23.18 14.63
N THR A 37 4.17 -22.33 13.71
CA THR A 37 4.64 -20.94 13.59
C THR A 37 4.29 -20.13 14.84
N SER A 38 5.30 -19.53 15.47
CA SER A 38 5.14 -18.58 16.56
C SER A 38 5.21 -17.13 16.04
N PRO A 39 4.55 -16.17 16.71
CA PRO A 39 4.72 -14.75 16.40
C PRO A 39 6.19 -14.33 16.50
N ILE A 40 6.62 -13.45 15.59
CA ILE A 40 7.97 -12.87 15.58
C ILE A 40 7.85 -11.40 15.98
N PHE A 41 8.71 -10.98 16.90
CA PHE A 41 8.87 -9.58 17.27
C PHE A 41 10.30 -9.16 16.96
N MET A 42 10.46 -8.15 16.13
CA MET A 42 11.75 -7.53 15.82
C MET A 42 11.68 -6.04 16.15
N ALA A 43 12.79 -5.50 16.65
CA ALA A 43 12.88 -4.07 16.89
C ALA A 43 12.76 -3.30 15.56
N PRO A 44 12.04 -2.17 15.52
CA PRO A 44 12.01 -1.32 14.33
C PRO A 44 13.41 -0.85 13.95
N TYR A 45 13.65 -0.69 12.66
CA TYR A 45 14.89 -0.11 12.16
C TYR A 45 15.00 1.37 12.56
N GLN A 46 16.22 1.86 12.80
CA GLN A 46 16.44 3.28 13.08
C GLN A 46 16.34 4.09 11.79
N MET A 47 15.34 4.96 11.72
CA MET A 47 15.13 5.89 10.62
C MET A 47 15.65 7.29 11.00
N SER A 48 16.07 8.05 10.00
CA SER A 48 16.35 9.48 10.17
C SER A 48 15.06 10.27 10.46
N ALA A 49 15.19 11.49 10.97
CA ALA A 49 14.03 12.34 11.26
C ALA A 49 13.20 12.68 10.01
N LEU A 50 13.84 12.76 8.83
CA LEU A 50 13.16 13.03 7.57
C LEU A 50 12.32 11.84 7.11
N GLU A 51 12.89 10.63 7.16
CA GLU A 51 12.18 9.40 6.81
C GLU A 51 11.01 9.15 7.75
N LEU A 52 11.19 9.37 9.05
CA LEU A 52 10.11 9.20 10.04
C LEU A 52 8.96 10.18 9.80
N LYS A 53 9.27 11.44 9.46
CA LYS A 53 8.25 12.45 9.16
C LYS A 53 7.43 12.08 7.92
N GLU A 54 8.09 11.63 6.86
CA GLU A 54 7.41 11.20 5.64
C GLU A 54 6.55 9.95 5.91
N LEU A 55 7.08 8.97 6.64
CA LEU A 55 6.34 7.78 7.03
C LEU A 55 5.09 8.12 7.84
N MET A 56 5.20 9.03 8.81
CA MET A 56 4.03 9.47 9.60
C MET A 56 2.97 10.13 8.74
N LYS A 57 3.37 11.01 7.81
CA LYS A 57 2.44 11.63 6.88
C LYS A 57 1.68 10.58 6.04
N GLN A 58 2.39 9.59 5.50
CA GLN A 58 1.76 8.52 4.73
C GLN A 58 0.79 7.68 5.56
N LEU A 59 1.09 7.47 6.84
CA LEU A 59 0.19 6.78 7.78
C LEU A 59 -1.07 7.60 8.08
N GLU A 60 -0.94 8.91 8.29
CA GLU A 60 -2.08 9.81 8.49
C GLU A 60 -2.99 9.82 7.25
N ASP A 61 -2.40 9.99 6.06
CA ASP A 61 -3.12 9.97 4.77
C ASP A 61 -3.87 8.63 4.56
N LEU A 62 -3.33 7.51 5.06
CA LEU A 62 -3.97 6.18 4.98
C LEU A 62 -5.08 5.97 6.02
N LEU A 63 -5.02 6.63 7.18
CA LEU A 63 -6.02 6.51 8.24
C LEU A 63 -7.22 7.44 8.05
N GLU A 64 -7.00 8.58 7.37
CA GLU A 64 -8.06 9.54 7.03
C GLU A 64 -8.91 9.10 5.82
N LYS A 65 -8.45 8.08 5.08
CA LYS A 65 -9.14 7.47 3.94
C LYS A 65 -9.98 6.27 4.36
#